data_AF-A0A4D4MFJ1-F1
#
_entry.id   AF-A0A4D4MFJ1-F1
#
_cell.length_a   1.000
_cell.length_b   1.000
_cell.length_c   1.000
_cell.angle_alpha   90.00
_cell.angle_beta   90.00
_cell.angle_gamma   90.00
#
_symmetry.space_group_name_H-M   'P 1'
#
loop_
_entity.id
_entity.type
_entity.pdbx_description
1 polymer ?
#
loop_
_entity_poly.entity_id
_entity_poly.type
_entity_poly.pdbx_seq_one_letter_code
_entity_poly.pdbx_strand_id
1 'polypeptide(L)'
;MDFPVDVALAELVPTLPVGTKWRYEMKLDGHRAVVWREKDTVRLQARSGRDVTAVWMDLALAALEILPAGVVVDGEAVIYAHGKIDFAAAQSRALSTPARARRLAEDLPAHFATGVRTGSWLVITGVMRPSQQEGDPCSRGPSRE
;
A
#
# COMPACT_ATOMS: atom_id res chain seq x y z
N MET A 1 3.05 19.98 -10.62
CA MET A 1 3.90 18.79 -10.78
C MET A 1 3.29 17.98 -11.90
N ASP A 2 4.10 17.53 -12.85
CA ASP A 2 3.59 17.00 -14.11
C ASP A 2 3.57 15.47 -14.08
N PHE A 3 2.41 14.90 -14.36
CA PHE A 3 2.21 13.46 -14.41
C PHE A 3 2.44 12.94 -15.85
N PRO A 4 3.13 11.80 -16.05
CA PRO A 4 3.80 10.97 -15.04
C PRO A 4 5.24 11.43 -14.73
N VAL A 5 5.82 10.94 -13.63
CA VAL A 5 7.26 11.13 -13.31
C VAL A 5 8.07 9.92 -13.73
N ASP A 6 9.31 10.15 -14.15
CA ASP A 6 10.29 9.08 -14.28
C ASP A 6 10.73 8.61 -12.89
N VAL A 7 10.74 7.29 -12.71
CA VAL A 7 11.10 6.66 -11.43
C VAL A 7 12.55 6.21 -11.44
N ALA A 8 13.24 6.40 -10.31
CA ALA A 8 14.60 5.94 -10.16
C ALA A 8 14.68 4.41 -10.27
N LEU A 9 15.66 3.90 -11.01
CA LEU A 9 15.92 2.47 -11.16
C LEU A 9 17.07 2.05 -10.25
N ALA A 10 17.01 0.79 -9.79
CA ALA A 10 18.09 0.18 -9.02
C ALA A 10 19.08 -0.50 -9.97
N GLU A 11 20.36 -0.37 -9.66
CA GLU A 11 21.44 -1.14 -10.27
C GLU A 11 21.67 -2.41 -9.46
N LEU A 12 21.78 -3.56 -10.12
CA LEU A 12 22.12 -4.81 -9.46
C LEU A 12 23.63 -4.84 -9.20
N VAL A 13 24.01 -4.82 -7.93
CA VAL A 13 25.40 -4.90 -7.48
C VAL A 13 25.65 -6.19 -6.70
N PRO A 14 26.84 -6.81 -6.81
CA PRO A 14 27.14 -8.08 -6.14
C PRO A 14 27.37 -7.91 -4.64
N THR A 15 27.67 -6.69 -4.17
CA THR A 15 27.97 -6.39 -2.77
C THR A 15 27.21 -5.16 -2.33
N LEU A 16 26.62 -5.20 -1.13
CA LEU A 16 25.94 -4.04 -0.57
C LEU A 16 26.94 -2.87 -0.40
N PRO A 17 26.63 -1.68 -0.96
CA PRO A 17 27.51 -0.53 -0.81
C PRO A 17 27.51 -0.08 0.65
N VAL A 18 28.66 0.38 1.16
CA VAL A 18 28.85 0.78 2.56
C VAL A 18 29.27 2.24 2.69
N GLY A 19 28.96 2.86 3.83
CA GLY A 19 29.34 4.24 4.16
C GLY A 19 28.17 5.10 4.66
N THR A 20 28.49 6.26 5.22
CA THR A 20 27.52 7.13 5.93
C THR A 20 26.49 7.80 5.03
N LYS A 21 26.69 7.76 3.71
CA LYS A 21 25.75 8.27 2.71
C LYS A 21 24.68 7.25 2.31
N TRP A 22 24.87 5.98 2.68
CA TRP A 22 23.96 4.91 2.28
C TRP A 22 22.86 4.72 3.32
N ARG A 23 21.64 4.52 2.82
CA ARG A 23 20.47 4.08 3.59
C ARG A 23 20.05 2.75 2.99
N TYR A 24 19.65 1.82 3.85
CA TYR A 24 19.14 0.53 3.44
C TYR A 24 17.67 0.46 3.78
N GLU A 25 16.89 -0.01 2.83
CA GLU A 25 15.46 -0.25 3.00
C GLU A 25 15.19 -1.71 2.63
N MET A 26 14.19 -2.31 3.27
CA MET A 26 13.76 -3.65 2.92
C MET A 26 13.17 -3.60 1.50
N LYS A 27 13.69 -4.43 0.60
CA LYS A 27 13.07 -4.63 -0.70
C LYS A 27 11.77 -5.41 -0.48
N LEU A 28 10.63 -4.75 -0.68
CA LEU A 28 9.33 -5.40 -0.66
C LEU A 28 8.98 -5.89 -2.06
N ASP A 29 8.35 -7.07 -2.13
CA ASP A 29 7.84 -7.63 -3.38
C ASP A 29 6.36 -7.27 -3.51
N GLY A 30 6.10 -6.12 -4.13
CA GLY A 30 4.77 -5.58 -4.40
C GLY A 30 4.63 -5.10 -5.84
N HIS A 31 3.61 -4.27 -6.08
CA HIS A 31 3.47 -3.54 -7.32
C HIS A 31 3.90 -2.07 -7.13
N ARG A 32 5.04 -1.71 -7.72
CA ARG A 32 5.57 -0.35 -7.62
C ARG A 32 4.55 0.66 -8.09
N ALA A 33 4.24 1.62 -7.23
CA ALA A 33 3.31 2.69 -7.53
C ALA A 33 3.80 4.01 -6.95
N VAL A 34 3.54 5.09 -7.69
CA VAL A 34 3.78 6.46 -7.26
C VAL A 34 2.43 7.10 -6.96
N VAL A 35 2.23 7.53 -5.72
CA VAL A 35 1.04 8.24 -5.26
C VAL A 35 1.24 9.72 -5.52
N TRP A 36 0.32 10.30 -6.27
CA TRP A 36 0.22 11.72 -6.57
C TRP A 36 -0.90 12.30 -5.74
N ARG A 37 -0.59 13.01 -4.66
CA ARG A 37 -1.58 13.71 -3.86
C ARG A 37 -1.71 15.15 -4.35
N GLU A 38 -2.78 15.42 -5.10
CA GLU A 38 -3.14 16.78 -5.52
C GLU A 38 -3.96 17.47 -4.43
N LYS A 39 -4.61 18.60 -4.73
CA LYS A 39 -5.44 19.32 -3.75
C LYS A 39 -6.65 18.50 -3.31
N ASP A 40 -7.46 18.06 -4.27
CA ASP A 40 -8.76 17.43 -4.01
C ASP A 40 -8.83 15.99 -4.54
N THR A 41 -7.73 15.47 -5.10
CA THR A 41 -7.68 14.16 -5.75
C THR A 41 -6.37 13.43 -5.44
N VAL A 42 -6.39 12.12 -5.68
CA VAL A 42 -5.20 11.26 -5.70
C VAL A 42 -5.15 10.49 -7.00
N ARG A 43 -3.95 10.37 -7.58
CA ARG A 43 -3.66 9.43 -8.66
C ARG A 43 -2.59 8.43 -8.25
N LEU A 44 -2.67 7.21 -8.73
CA LEU A 44 -1.58 6.24 -8.64
C LEU A 44 -1.02 5.96 -10.03
N GLN A 45 0.30 6.05 -10.13
CA GLN A 45 1.06 5.78 -11.34
C GLN A 45 1.83 4.47 -11.18
N ALA A 46 1.73 3.56 -12.14
CA ALA A 46 2.62 2.39 -12.20
C ALA A 46 4.03 2.78 -12.69
N ARG A 47 5.02 1.92 -12.48
CA ARG A 47 6.38 2.09 -13.05
C ARG A 47 6.40 2.46 -14.54
N SER A 48 5.43 1.95 -15.31
CA SER A 48 5.32 2.23 -16.76
C SER A 48 4.77 3.62 -17.10
N GLY A 49 4.45 4.46 -16.11
CA GLY A 49 3.78 5.76 -16.30
C GLY A 49 2.26 5.69 -16.44
N ARG A 50 1.67 4.49 -16.47
CA ARG A 50 0.21 4.32 -16.60
C ARG A 50 -0.51 4.71 -15.32
N ASP A 51 -1.68 5.34 -15.46
CA ASP A 51 -2.61 5.52 -14.35
C ASP A 51 -3.22 4.17 -13.95
N VAL A 52 -3.05 3.81 -12.67
CA VAL A 52 -3.55 2.58 -12.05
C VAL A 52 -4.46 2.87 -10.85
N THR A 53 -4.94 4.10 -10.72
CA THR A 53 -5.78 4.57 -9.60
C THR A 53 -7.01 3.69 -9.43
N ALA A 54 -7.67 3.32 -10.53
CA ALA A 54 -8.89 2.50 -10.49
C ALA A 54 -8.66 1.06 -9.98
N VAL A 55 -7.43 0.55 -10.09
CA VAL A 55 -7.05 -0.80 -9.61
C VAL A 55 -6.70 -0.75 -8.11
N TRP A 56 -6.17 0.37 -7.65
CA TRP A 56 -5.68 0.60 -6.28
C TRP A 56 -6.48 1.70 -5.58
N MET A 57 -7.81 1.71 -5.79
CA MET A 57 -8.68 2.78 -5.30
C MET A 57 -8.73 2.87 -3.77
N ASP A 58 -8.59 1.74 -3.07
CA ASP A 58 -8.43 1.69 -1.61
C ASP A 58 -7.21 2.51 -1.13
N LEU A 59 -6.07 2.38 -1.82
CA LEU A 59 -4.88 3.19 -1.55
C LEU A 59 -5.12 4.66 -1.90
N ALA A 60 -5.81 4.95 -3.01
CA ALA A 60 -6.11 6.33 -3.43
C ALA A 60 -6.95 7.06 -2.39
N LEU A 61 -7.99 6.40 -1.87
CA LEU A 61 -8.87 6.93 -0.84
C LEU A 61 -8.12 7.14 0.48
N ALA A 62 -7.34 6.15 0.92
CA ALA A 62 -6.57 6.30 2.15
C ALA A 62 -5.52 7.41 2.03
N ALA A 63 -4.83 7.51 0.88
CA ALA A 63 -3.88 8.59 0.62
C ALA A 63 -4.55 9.98 0.59
N LEU A 64 -5.79 10.09 0.09
CA LEU A 64 -6.54 11.35 0.07
C LEU A 64 -6.75 11.86 1.49
N GLU A 65 -7.05 10.94 2.42
CA GLU A 65 -7.33 11.24 3.83
C GLU A 65 -6.06 11.56 4.63
N ILE A 66 -4.96 10.85 4.39
CA ILE A 66 -3.79 10.93 5.29
C ILE A 66 -2.62 11.76 4.76
N LEU A 67 -2.49 11.91 3.43
CA LEU A 67 -1.37 12.65 2.85
C LEU A 67 -1.71 14.14 2.70
N PRO A 68 -0.76 15.04 3.02
CA PRO A 68 -0.94 16.46 2.74
C PRO A 68 -1.01 16.71 1.22
N ALA A 69 -1.80 17.71 0.83
CA ALA A 69 -1.89 18.13 -0.57
C ALA A 69 -0.53 18.54 -1.16
N GLY A 70 -0.28 18.20 -2.42
CA GLY A 70 0.91 18.60 -3.17
C GLY A 70 2.13 17.70 -2.99
N VAL A 71 1.98 16.48 -2.46
CA VAL A 71 3.09 15.52 -2.33
C VAL A 71 3.04 14.43 -3.38
N VAL A 72 4.22 13.93 -3.74
CA VAL A 72 4.40 12.76 -4.59
C VAL A 72 5.22 11.73 -3.81
N VAL A 73 4.71 10.51 -3.70
CA VAL A 73 5.30 9.46 -2.86
C VAL A 73 5.51 8.21 -3.72
N ASP A 74 6.77 7.78 -3.85
CA ASP A 74 7.14 6.52 -4.51
C ASP A 74 7.19 5.38 -3.48
N GLY A 75 6.74 4.19 -3.87
CA GLY A 75 6.65 3.05 -2.97
C GLY A 75 6.06 1.81 -3.64
N GLU A 76 5.64 0.87 -2.79
CA GLU A 76 5.13 -0.43 -3.18
C GLU A 76 3.71 -0.63 -2.66
N ALA A 77 2.80 -0.96 -3.57
CA ALA A 77 1.49 -1.50 -3.21
C ALA A 77 1.65 -3.00 -2.92
N VAL A 78 1.46 -3.39 -1.66
CA VAL A 78 1.60 -4.78 -1.18
C VAL A 78 0.25 -5.30 -0.70
N ILE A 79 0.06 -6.62 -0.83
CA ILE A 79 -1.09 -7.32 -0.27
C ILE A 79 -0.57 -8.32 0.77
N TYR A 80 -1.24 -8.40 1.91
CA TYR A 80 -0.96 -9.43 2.90
C TYR A 80 -2.00 -10.55 2.80
N ALA A 81 -1.53 -11.79 2.77
CA ALA A 81 -2.37 -12.98 2.88
C ALA A 81 -1.71 -13.96 3.87
N HIS A 82 -2.49 -14.50 4.80
CA HIS A 82 -2.00 -15.44 5.81
C HIS A 82 -0.78 -14.90 6.60
N GLY A 83 -0.79 -13.61 6.96
CA GLY A 83 0.25 -12.97 7.77
C GLY A 83 1.56 -12.65 7.04
N LYS A 84 1.64 -12.84 5.72
CA LYS A 84 2.83 -12.52 4.91
C LYS A 84 2.46 -11.72 3.67
N ILE A 85 3.44 -11.02 3.10
CA ILE A 85 3.29 -10.36 1.80
C ILE A 85 3.07 -11.42 0.73
N ASP A 86 2.02 -11.24 -0.06
CA ASP A 86 1.65 -12.09 -1.18
C ASP A 86 1.82 -11.31 -2.49
N PHE A 87 2.99 -11.47 -3.09
CA PHE A 87 3.31 -10.84 -4.37
C PHE A 87 2.40 -11.32 -5.51
N ALA A 88 1.98 -12.59 -5.49
CA ALA A 88 1.10 -13.13 -6.52
C ALA A 88 -0.29 -12.49 -6.45
N ALA A 89 -0.81 -12.25 -5.23
CA ALA A 89 -2.05 -11.51 -5.03
C ALA A 89 -1.93 -10.06 -5.53
N ALA A 90 -0.84 -9.37 -5.18
CA ALA A 90 -0.59 -8.00 -5.65
C ALA A 90 -0.50 -7.92 -7.17
N GLN A 91 0.21 -8.86 -7.81
CA GLN A 91 0.32 -8.94 -9.27
C GLN A 91 -1.03 -9.29 -9.93
N SER A 92 -1.78 -10.24 -9.37
CA SER A 92 -3.12 -10.60 -9.85
C SER A 92 -4.05 -9.39 -9.85
N ARG A 93 -4.00 -8.59 -8.77
CA ARG A 93 -4.78 -7.36 -8.67
C ARG A 93 -4.32 -6.30 -9.67
N ALA A 94 -3.01 -6.07 -9.81
CA ALA A 94 -2.44 -5.12 -10.76
C ALA A 94 -2.86 -5.36 -12.23
N LEU A 95 -3.06 -6.64 -12.60
CA LEU A 95 -3.46 -7.06 -13.94
C LEU A 95 -4.98 -7.19 -14.12
N SER A 96 -5.77 -6.91 -13.08
CA SER A 96 -7.22 -7.06 -13.09
C SER A 96 -7.93 -5.84 -13.69
N THR A 97 -9.17 -6.05 -14.14
CA THR A 97 -10.09 -4.94 -14.44
C THR A 97 -10.45 -4.17 -13.16
N PRO A 98 -10.82 -2.88 -13.23
CA PRO A 98 -11.22 -2.10 -12.05
C PRO A 98 -12.32 -2.78 -11.22
N ALA A 99 -13.32 -3.38 -11.88
CA ALA A 99 -14.41 -4.08 -11.19
C ALA A 99 -13.92 -5.30 -10.41
N ARG A 100 -12.99 -6.08 -10.97
CA ARG A 100 -12.39 -7.22 -10.27
C ARG A 100 -11.46 -6.76 -9.15
N ALA A 101 -10.65 -5.73 -9.40
CA ALA A 101 -9.74 -5.17 -8.41
C ALA A 101 -10.50 -4.63 -7.19
N ARG A 102 -11.66 -4.00 -7.38
CA ARG A 102 -12.54 -3.55 -6.30
C ARG A 102 -13.01 -4.72 -5.42
N ARG A 103 -13.45 -5.83 -6.01
CA ARG A 103 -13.83 -7.03 -5.25
C ARG A 103 -12.65 -7.63 -4.49
N LEU A 104 -11.48 -7.73 -5.13
CA LEU A 104 -10.27 -8.22 -4.46
C LEU A 104 -9.86 -7.34 -3.27
N ALA A 105 -10.11 -6.04 -3.33
CA ALA A 105 -9.81 -5.11 -2.25
C ALA A 105 -10.68 -5.30 -1.01
N GLU A 106 -11.89 -5.86 -1.17
CA GLU A 106 -12.80 -6.14 -0.05
C GLU A 106 -12.27 -7.32 0.79
N ASP A 107 -11.70 -8.33 0.14
CA ASP A 107 -11.13 -9.51 0.81
C ASP A 107 -9.68 -9.31 1.25
N LEU A 108 -8.87 -8.65 0.39
CA LEU A 108 -7.43 -8.49 0.54
C LEU A 108 -7.04 -7.02 0.28
N PRO A 109 -7.22 -6.15 1.28
CA PRO A 109 -6.91 -4.72 1.15
C PRO A 109 -5.41 -4.51 0.90
N ALA A 110 -5.11 -3.55 0.04
CA ALA A 110 -3.74 -3.18 -0.24
C ALA A 110 -3.17 -2.32 0.90
N HIS A 111 -1.86 -2.40 1.07
CA HIS A 111 -1.08 -1.55 1.94
C HIS A 111 -0.03 -0.84 1.08
N PHE A 112 0.23 0.43 1.36
CA PHE A 112 1.28 1.17 0.65
C PHE A 112 2.49 1.34 1.56
N ALA A 113 3.63 0.83 1.11
CA ALA A 113 4.90 0.93 1.81
C ALA A 113 5.83 1.87 1.04
N THR A 114 6.35 2.90 1.70
CA THR A 114 7.25 3.90 1.12
C THR A 114 8.51 4.05 1.97
N GLY A 115 9.61 4.43 1.34
CA GLY A 115 10.90 4.67 1.99
C GLY A 115 10.88 5.92 2.88
N VAL A 116 11.31 5.79 4.13
CA VAL A 116 11.30 6.87 5.10
C VAL A 116 12.57 7.72 4.96
N ARG A 117 12.42 8.95 4.44
CA ARG A 117 13.42 10.01 4.68
C ARG A 117 13.09 10.62 6.06
N THR A 118 13.71 10.06 7.10
CA THR A 118 13.68 10.46 8.53
C THR A 118 12.43 10.10 9.38
N GLY A 119 12.65 9.25 10.40
CA GLY A 119 11.98 9.31 11.71
C GLY A 119 10.66 8.56 11.92
N SER A 120 9.81 8.38 10.91
CA SER A 120 8.51 7.71 11.12
C SER A 120 8.08 6.91 9.90
N TRP A 121 7.67 5.66 10.12
CA TRP A 121 7.00 4.83 9.12
C TRP A 121 5.66 5.48 8.76
N LEU A 122 5.44 5.79 7.49
CA LEU A 122 4.10 6.09 7.00
C LEU A 122 3.62 4.89 6.19
N VAL A 123 2.92 3.98 6.85
CA VAL A 123 2.16 2.93 6.17
C VAL A 123 0.77 3.49 5.91
N ILE A 124 0.39 3.61 4.65
CA ILE A 124 -1.00 3.92 4.29
C ILE A 124 -1.76 2.60 4.42
N THR A 125 -2.43 2.39 5.55
CA THR A 125 -3.36 1.28 5.73
C THR A 125 -4.72 1.69 5.18
N GLY A 126 -5.22 0.96 4.19
CA GLY A 126 -6.61 1.11 3.74
C GLY A 126 -7.58 0.85 4.89
N VAL A 127 -8.48 1.79 5.15
CA VAL A 127 -9.47 1.67 6.24
C VAL A 127 -10.49 0.57 5.89
N MET A 128 -10.48 -0.51 6.68
CA MET A 128 -11.57 -1.48 6.74
C MET A 128 -12.65 -0.92 7.69
N ARG A 129 -13.90 -0.78 7.21
CA ARG A 129 -15.03 -0.58 8.12
C ARG A 129 -15.17 -1.82 9.00
N PRO A 130 -15.27 -1.70 10.33
CA PRO A 130 -15.61 -2.84 11.16
C PRO A 130 -17.03 -3.28 10.80
N SER A 131 -17.20 -4.51 10.33
CA SER A 131 -18.47 -5.20 10.47
C SER A 131 -18.66 -5.44 11.97
N GLN A 132 -19.73 -4.88 12.52
CA GLN A 132 -20.19 -5.22 13.85
C GLN A 132 -20.42 -6.73 13.96
N GLN A 133 -19.61 -7.39 14.78
CA GLN A 133 -20.04 -8.54 15.57
C GLN A 133 -19.41 -8.38 16.96
N GLU A 134 -20.13 -7.63 17.79
CA GLU A 134 -19.99 -7.68 19.24
C GLU A 134 -20.67 -8.98 19.69
N GLY A 135 -19.86 -10.02 19.85
CA GLY A 135 -20.26 -11.29 20.44
C GLY A 135 -19.30 -11.58 21.58
N ASP A 136 -19.62 -11.02 22.74
CA ASP A 136 -18.90 -11.21 24.00
C ASP A 136 -18.98 -12.68 24.47
N PRO A 137 -17.87 -13.45 24.54
CA PRO A 137 -17.88 -14.78 25.12
C PRO A 137 -17.24 -14.73 26.51
N CYS A 138 -17.70 -13.84 27.39
CA CYS A 138 -17.31 -13.88 28.80
C CYS A 138 -18.48 -13.56 29.75
N SER A 139 -19.57 -14.31 29.63
CA SER A 139 -20.54 -14.43 30.73
C SER A 139 -21.13 -15.84 30.80
N ARG A 140 -20.39 -16.74 31.46
CA ARG A 140 -20.95 -17.94 32.12
C ARG A 140 -19.92 -18.57 33.05
N GLY A 141 -19.84 -18.03 34.27
CA GLY A 141 -19.35 -18.73 35.46
C GLY A 141 -20.51 -19.47 36.17
N PRO A 142 -20.22 -20.44 37.05
CA PRO A 142 -21.08 -21.60 37.27
C PRO A 142 -22.21 -21.36 38.27
N SER A 143 -23.40 -21.90 37.98
CA SER A 143 -24.44 -22.13 38.98
C SER A 143 -24.04 -23.35 39.82
N ARG A 144 -23.86 -23.12 41.12
CA ARG A 144 -23.82 -24.15 42.16
C ARG A 144 -25.22 -24.74 42.33
N GLU A 145 -25.31 -26.06 42.38
CA GLU A 145 -26.05 -26.86 43.38
C GLU A 145 -25.57 -28.32 43.30
#